data_AF-A0A226T5B8-F1
#
_entry.id   AF-A0A226T5B8-F1
#
_cell.length_a   1.000
_cell.length_b   1.000
_cell.length_c   1.000
_cell.angle_alpha   90.00
_cell.angle_beta   90.00
_cell.angle_gamma   90.00
#
_symmetry.space_group_name_H-M   'P 1'
#
loop_
_entity.id
_entity.type
_entity.pdbx_description
1 polymer ?
#
loop_
_entity_poly.entity_id
_entity_poly.type
_entity_poly.pdbx_seq_one_letter_code
_entity_poly.pdbx_strand_id
1 'polypeptide(L)'
;MNHDLHALFHRVFAWSHRNFSRIDLALDDFGSTIVNFEQIHEASINGWFTSRWSKWDELNSRQTSTNEFLGQTIYFGSQKSDLYCRIYNKTLERKAKSNLDDAETSIPEAWTRLELVYRKDRALKLAEYIVNDDLPIGHALRGTLKQYLRFLIKSNDSNKARWPTAPWWDELLAEAEQLQLTIEKEAKTIEDMRDWVDRQISPTLSAILKAHGGDLAWLRSTIAEGSKRLSQKHKDAITQFLQKEGTPA
;
A
#
# COMPACT_ATOMS: atom_id res chain seq x y z
N MET A 1 7.32 -23.09 -20.38
CA MET A 1 6.66 -21.77 -20.52
C MET A 1 7.48 -20.82 -19.65
N ASN A 2 8.21 -19.86 -20.23
CA ASN A 2 9.02 -18.95 -19.43
C ASN A 2 8.06 -17.96 -18.77
N HIS A 3 7.80 -18.14 -17.46
CA HIS A 3 6.93 -17.25 -16.70
C HIS A 3 7.71 -16.00 -16.34
N ASP A 4 7.97 -15.16 -17.33
CA ASP A 4 8.59 -13.86 -17.11
C ASP A 4 7.54 -12.87 -16.57
N LEU A 5 7.72 -12.49 -15.31
CA LEU A 5 6.88 -11.51 -14.63
C LEU A 5 6.92 -10.15 -15.34
N HIS A 6 8.06 -9.80 -15.94
CA HIS A 6 8.21 -8.57 -16.73
C HIS A 6 7.29 -8.60 -17.96
N ALA A 7 7.35 -9.69 -18.73
CA ALA A 7 6.44 -9.90 -19.86
C ALA A 7 4.96 -9.90 -19.47
N LEU A 8 4.60 -10.38 -18.26
CA LEU A 8 3.23 -10.29 -17.75
C LEU A 8 2.82 -8.83 -17.51
N PHE A 9 3.68 -8.04 -16.87
CA PHE A 9 3.43 -6.60 -16.67
C PHE A 9 3.19 -5.89 -18.00
N HIS A 10 4.07 -6.08 -19.00
CA HIS A 10 3.89 -5.50 -20.34
C HIS A 10 2.56 -5.91 -20.98
N ARG A 11 2.19 -7.20 -20.88
CA ARG A 11 0.97 -7.73 -21.49
C ARG A 11 -0.29 -7.12 -20.88
N VAL A 12 -0.36 -7.05 -19.55
CA VAL A 12 -1.50 -6.46 -18.84
C VAL A 12 -1.54 -4.95 -19.07
N PHE A 13 -0.38 -4.30 -19.13
CA PHE A 13 -0.28 -2.86 -19.35
C PHE A 13 -0.75 -2.43 -20.74
N ALA A 14 -0.62 -3.31 -21.75
CA ALA A 14 -1.10 -3.08 -23.11
C ALA A 14 -2.63 -3.15 -23.26
N TRP A 15 -3.37 -3.60 -22.25
CA TRP A 15 -4.84 -3.65 -22.33
C TRP A 15 -5.45 -2.24 -22.27
N SER A 16 -6.46 -2.01 -23.13
CA SER A 16 -7.18 -0.74 -23.21
C SER A 16 -7.94 -0.40 -21.92
N HIS A 17 -8.40 -1.43 -21.21
CA HIS A 17 -9.08 -1.30 -19.91
C HIS A 17 -8.28 -2.08 -18.86
N ARG A 18 -7.35 -1.40 -18.19
CA ARG A 18 -6.50 -1.99 -17.14
C ARG A 18 -6.75 -1.35 -15.79
N ASN A 19 -6.70 -2.16 -14.74
CA ASN A 19 -6.80 -1.71 -13.37
C ASN A 19 -5.85 -2.49 -12.46
N PHE A 20 -4.70 -1.89 -12.16
CA PHE A 20 -3.78 -2.41 -11.15
C PHE A 20 -4.29 -2.00 -9.76
N SER A 21 -5.27 -2.77 -9.25
CA SER A 21 -5.88 -2.46 -7.95
C SER A 21 -4.96 -2.78 -6.77
N ARG A 22 -4.08 -3.78 -6.91
CA ARG A 22 -3.09 -4.19 -5.91
C ARG A 22 -1.93 -4.95 -6.56
N ILE A 23 -0.71 -4.65 -6.12
CA ILE A 23 0.51 -5.39 -6.44
C ILE A 23 1.25 -5.59 -5.12
N ASP A 24 1.70 -6.82 -4.86
CA ASP A 24 2.51 -7.14 -3.68
C ASP A 24 3.88 -7.61 -4.19
N LEU A 25 4.94 -6.86 -3.89
CA LEU A 25 6.32 -7.29 -4.15
C LEU A 25 6.86 -7.97 -2.90
N ALA A 26 7.45 -9.15 -3.06
CA ALA A 26 7.98 -9.94 -1.94
C ALA A 26 9.47 -10.21 -2.11
N LEU A 27 10.19 -10.22 -0.99
CA LEU A 27 11.55 -10.72 -0.85
C LEU A 27 11.54 -11.84 0.18
N ASP A 28 12.02 -13.00 -0.24
CA ASP A 28 12.19 -14.18 0.59
C ASP A 28 13.65 -14.33 1.00
N ASP A 29 13.91 -14.29 2.30
CA ASP A 29 15.23 -14.53 2.87
C ASP A 29 15.24 -15.88 3.60
N PHE A 30 15.73 -16.89 2.89
CA PHE A 30 15.97 -18.22 3.45
C PHE A 30 17.29 -18.21 4.22
N GLY A 31 17.23 -18.56 5.50
CA GLY A 31 18.34 -18.41 6.44
C GLY A 31 18.22 -17.14 7.30
N SER A 32 17.40 -16.17 6.91
CA SER A 32 17.13 -14.95 7.70
C SER A 32 18.42 -14.18 8.03
N THR A 33 19.29 -14.03 7.02
CA THR A 33 20.62 -13.41 7.14
C THR A 33 20.65 -11.94 6.73
N ILE A 34 19.82 -11.54 5.76
CA ILE A 34 19.78 -10.17 5.21
C ILE A 34 18.57 -9.40 5.79
N VAL A 35 17.42 -10.07 5.89
CA VAL A 35 16.19 -9.54 6.47
C VAL A 35 15.89 -10.34 7.73
N ASN A 36 16.76 -10.18 8.74
CA ASN A 36 16.60 -10.90 9.99
C ASN A 36 15.41 -10.37 10.79
N PHE A 37 14.40 -11.22 11.04
CA PHE A 37 13.17 -10.79 11.72
C PHE A 37 13.42 -10.28 13.14
N GLU A 38 14.21 -11.01 13.93
CA GLU A 38 14.52 -10.68 15.32
C GLU A 38 15.28 -9.35 15.42
N GLN A 39 16.25 -9.13 14.53
CA GLN A 39 17.00 -7.88 14.47
C GLN A 39 16.11 -6.68 14.11
N ILE A 40 15.20 -6.87 13.14
CA ILE A 40 14.22 -5.85 12.76
C ILE A 40 13.26 -5.57 13.90
N HIS A 41 12.79 -6.61 14.59
CA HIS A 41 11.90 -6.50 15.74
C HIS A 41 12.54 -5.73 16.89
N GLU A 42 13.76 -6.10 17.26
CA GLU A 42 14.53 -5.41 18.31
C GLU A 42 14.74 -3.94 17.97
N ALA A 43 15.17 -3.63 16.74
CA ALA A 43 15.35 -2.25 16.30
C ALA A 43 14.03 -1.47 16.31
N SER A 44 12.91 -2.11 15.97
CA SER A 44 11.58 -1.49 15.97
C SER A 44 11.10 -1.14 17.38
N ILE A 45 11.20 -2.09 18.32
CA ILE A 45 10.82 -1.91 19.73
C ILE A 45 11.66 -0.82 20.40
N ASN A 46 12.96 -0.79 20.11
CA ASN A 46 13.85 0.26 20.63
C ASN A 46 13.70 1.61 19.90
N GLY A 47 12.86 1.67 18.86
CA GLY A 47 12.65 2.87 18.06
C GLY A 47 13.87 3.29 17.24
N TRP A 48 14.78 2.37 16.91
CA TRP A 48 15.98 2.62 16.10
C TRP A 48 15.68 2.57 14.60
N PHE A 49 14.66 3.32 14.20
CA PHE A 49 14.30 3.49 12.81
C PHE A 49 13.64 4.85 12.58
N THR A 50 13.59 5.24 11.31
CA THR A 50 12.81 6.36 10.80
C THR A 50 11.93 5.87 9.67
N SER A 51 10.73 6.46 9.55
CA SER A 51 9.79 6.06 8.51
C SER A 51 8.96 7.25 8.01
N ARG A 52 8.52 7.18 6.75
CA ARG A 52 7.50 8.07 6.20
C ARG A 52 6.09 7.65 6.57
N TRP A 53 5.89 6.42 7.04
CA TRP A 53 4.63 6.01 7.64
C TRP A 53 4.53 6.53 9.07
N SER A 54 3.35 7.01 9.46
CA SER A 54 3.11 7.58 10.78
C SER A 54 2.89 6.54 11.89
N LYS A 55 2.76 5.26 11.53
CA LYS A 55 2.55 4.16 12.47
C LYS A 55 3.17 2.88 11.98
N TRP A 56 3.43 1.99 12.93
CA TRP A 56 3.73 0.59 12.72
C TRP A 56 2.94 -0.24 13.74
N ASP A 57 2.58 -1.46 13.38
CA ASP A 57 1.83 -2.38 14.23
C ASP A 57 2.58 -3.71 14.33
N GLU A 58 2.57 -4.35 15.49
CA GLU A 58 3.07 -5.71 15.68
C GLU A 58 1.89 -6.66 15.90
N LEU A 59 1.91 -7.82 15.22
CA LEU A 59 0.92 -8.87 15.36
C LEU A 59 1.61 -10.19 15.66
N ASN A 60 1.35 -10.72 16.85
CA ASN A 60 1.87 -12.01 17.31
C ASN A 60 0.71 -12.95 17.62
N SER A 61 0.78 -14.16 17.08
CA SER A 61 -0.11 -15.27 17.41
C SER A 61 0.66 -16.29 18.22
N ARG A 62 0.02 -16.85 19.26
CA ARG A 62 0.62 -17.87 20.13
C ARG A 62 -0.32 -19.05 20.34
N GLN A 63 0.27 -20.23 20.53
CA GLN A 63 -0.44 -21.44 20.89
C GLN A 63 -0.93 -21.35 22.34
N THR A 64 -2.22 -21.59 22.60
CA THR A 64 -2.80 -21.42 23.94
C THR A 64 -2.19 -22.37 24.98
N SER A 65 -1.84 -23.60 24.59
CA SER A 65 -1.32 -24.63 25.49
C SER A 65 0.15 -24.45 25.86
N THR A 66 1.00 -24.02 24.93
CA THR A 66 2.47 -23.95 25.11
C THR A 66 2.99 -22.52 25.18
N ASN A 67 2.17 -21.52 24.82
CA ASN A 67 2.55 -20.12 24.67
C ASN A 67 3.63 -19.87 23.59
N GLU A 68 3.94 -20.86 22.76
CA GLU A 68 4.87 -20.74 21.64
C GLU A 68 4.31 -19.84 20.53
N PHE A 69 5.19 -19.18 19.78
CA PHE A 69 4.76 -18.37 18.65
C PHE A 69 4.26 -19.24 17.50
N LEU A 70 3.07 -18.93 17.00
CA LEU A 70 2.49 -19.48 15.77
C LEU A 70 2.69 -18.54 14.57
N GLY A 71 2.96 -17.27 14.84
CA GLY A 71 3.20 -16.27 13.82
C GLY A 71 3.64 -14.96 14.45
N GLN A 72 4.58 -14.30 13.79
CA GLN A 72 5.09 -13.00 14.19
C GLN A 72 5.15 -12.12 12.96
N THR A 73 4.61 -10.92 13.05
CA THR A 73 4.48 -10.00 11.91
C THR A 73 4.59 -8.56 12.36
N ILE A 74 5.39 -7.78 11.64
CA ILE A 74 5.53 -6.34 11.79
C ILE A 74 4.94 -5.68 10.55
N TYR A 75 4.06 -4.71 10.75
CA TYR A 75 3.52 -3.85 9.71
C TYR A 75 4.10 -2.45 9.87
N PHE A 76 4.70 -1.89 8.82
CA PHE A 76 4.99 -0.46 8.74
C PHE A 76 3.97 0.20 7.80
N GLY A 77 3.20 1.15 8.34
CA GLY A 77 2.05 1.73 7.65
C GLY A 77 0.75 0.96 7.87
N SER A 78 -0.37 1.63 7.60
CA SER A 78 -1.70 1.04 7.76
C SER A 78 -2.00 0.03 6.64
N GLN A 79 -2.54 -1.14 7.00
CA GLN A 79 -3.04 -2.13 6.02
C GLN A 79 -4.20 -1.62 5.15
N LYS A 80 -4.82 -0.49 5.54
CA LYS A 80 -5.85 0.21 4.74
C LYS A 80 -5.27 1.27 3.79
N SER A 81 -3.98 1.57 3.91
CA SER A 81 -3.32 2.58 3.06
C SER A 81 -3.03 2.04 1.66
N ASP A 82 -2.68 2.97 0.76
CA ASP A 82 -2.33 2.63 -0.62
C ASP A 82 -0.90 2.07 -0.75
N LEU A 83 -0.09 2.14 0.32
CA LEU A 83 1.25 1.54 0.39
C LEU A 83 1.65 1.21 1.84
N TYR A 84 1.99 -0.04 2.14
CA TYR A 84 2.53 -0.46 3.43
C TYR A 84 3.57 -1.58 3.27
N CYS A 85 4.42 -1.76 4.28
CA CYS A 85 5.38 -2.85 4.37
C CYS A 85 4.93 -3.86 5.43
N ARG A 86 5.09 -5.15 5.14
CA ARG A 86 4.91 -6.24 6.10
C ARG A 86 6.16 -7.10 6.14
N ILE A 87 6.68 -7.38 7.32
CA ILE A 87 7.81 -8.28 7.55
C ILE A 87 7.37 -9.35 8.54
N TYR A 88 7.56 -10.62 8.23
CA TYR A 88 7.07 -11.70 9.07
C TYR A 88 7.92 -12.95 9.02
N ASN A 89 7.87 -13.71 10.12
CA ASN A 89 8.47 -15.03 10.20
C ASN A 89 7.64 -16.00 9.34
N LYS A 90 8.16 -16.29 8.14
CA LYS A 90 7.50 -17.11 7.13
C LYS A 90 7.59 -18.60 7.47
N THR A 91 8.62 -19.03 8.19
CA THR A 91 8.70 -20.38 8.76
C THR A 91 7.51 -20.67 9.67
N LEU A 92 7.23 -19.77 10.63
CA LEU A 92 6.09 -19.92 11.53
C LEU A 92 4.76 -19.88 10.76
N GLU A 93 4.61 -18.96 9.81
CA GLU A 93 3.41 -18.87 8.97
C GLU A 93 3.14 -20.13 8.16
N ARG A 94 4.19 -20.77 7.62
CA ARG A 94 4.08 -22.02 6.87
C ARG A 94 3.75 -23.19 7.79
N LYS A 95 4.42 -23.29 8.95
CA LYS A 95 4.15 -24.33 9.96
C LYS A 95 2.71 -24.26 10.49
N ALA A 96 2.18 -23.06 10.68
CA ALA A 96 0.79 -22.88 11.13
C ALA A 96 -0.25 -23.24 10.05
N LYS A 97 0.13 -23.23 8.77
CA LYS A 97 -0.75 -23.57 7.63
C LYS A 97 -0.62 -25.00 7.14
N SER A 98 0.54 -25.63 7.34
CA SER A 98 0.69 -27.05 7.08
C SER A 98 -0.19 -27.82 8.08
N ASN A 99 -1.15 -28.59 7.58
CA ASN A 99 -1.69 -29.68 8.38
C ASN A 99 -0.50 -30.61 8.70
N LEU A 100 -0.45 -31.11 9.94
CA LEU A 100 0.64 -31.96 10.44
C LEU A 100 0.90 -33.23 9.58
N ASP A 101 -0.01 -33.53 8.64
CA ASP A 101 0.00 -34.72 7.78
C ASP A 101 0.69 -34.50 6.41
N ASP A 102 0.96 -33.26 5.99
CA ASP A 102 1.66 -32.98 4.72
C ASP A 102 3.19 -33.02 4.92
N ALA A 103 3.71 -34.23 5.14
CA ALA A 103 5.11 -34.53 5.43
C ALA A 103 6.09 -34.32 4.24
N GLU A 104 5.65 -33.74 3.11
CA GLU A 104 6.42 -33.77 1.86
C GLU A 104 7.13 -32.45 1.50
N THR A 105 6.93 -31.37 2.26
CA THR A 105 7.69 -30.11 2.04
C THR A 105 8.54 -29.77 3.27
N SER A 106 9.85 -29.92 3.15
CA SER A 106 10.80 -29.40 4.15
C SER A 106 10.65 -27.88 4.27
N ILE A 107 10.04 -27.42 5.36
CA ILE A 107 9.92 -25.99 5.67
C ILE A 107 11.27 -25.52 6.22
N PRO A 108 11.90 -24.50 5.62
CA PRO A 108 13.17 -23.96 6.13
C PRO A 108 13.07 -23.54 7.60
N GLU A 109 14.11 -23.81 8.39
CA GLU A 109 14.14 -23.48 9.82
C GLU A 109 14.10 -21.97 10.08
N ALA A 110 14.77 -21.20 9.22
CA ALA A 110 14.77 -19.74 9.24
C ALA A 110 14.31 -19.22 7.87
N TRP A 111 13.20 -18.51 7.86
CA TRP A 111 12.67 -17.88 6.66
C TRP A 111 11.92 -16.62 7.07
N THR A 112 12.46 -15.48 6.66
CA THR A 112 11.79 -14.19 6.81
C THR A 112 11.29 -13.73 5.45
N ARG A 113 10.06 -13.23 5.40
CA ARG A 113 9.52 -12.59 4.20
C ARG A 113 9.24 -11.12 4.47
N LEU A 114 9.74 -10.28 3.58
CA LEU A 114 9.37 -8.86 3.47
C LEU A 114 8.46 -8.68 2.27
N GLU A 115 7.33 -7.99 2.46
CA GLU A 115 6.38 -7.66 1.42
C GLU A 115 6.11 -6.15 1.42
N LEU A 116 6.17 -5.54 0.24
CA LEU A 116 5.62 -4.21 -0.01
C LEU A 116 4.32 -4.35 -0.78
N VAL A 117 3.24 -3.84 -0.18
CA VAL A 117 1.89 -3.92 -0.74
C VAL A 117 1.49 -2.55 -1.27
N TYR A 118 1.29 -2.49 -2.58
CA TYR A 118 0.89 -1.32 -3.35
C TYR A 118 -0.58 -1.47 -3.71
N ARG A 119 -1.39 -0.41 -3.61
CA ARG A 119 -2.80 -0.42 -4.00
C ARG A 119 -3.17 0.81 -4.81
N LYS A 120 -4.21 0.68 -5.63
CA LYS A 120 -4.80 1.75 -6.45
C LYS A 120 -3.70 2.48 -7.24
N ASP A 121 -3.66 3.81 -7.15
CA ASP A 121 -2.71 4.68 -7.83
C ASP A 121 -1.24 4.24 -7.60
N ARG A 122 -0.87 3.78 -6.40
CA ARG A 122 0.51 3.32 -6.11
C ARG A 122 0.87 2.04 -6.86
N ALA A 123 -0.10 1.14 -7.06
CA ALA A 123 0.09 -0.07 -7.84
C ALA A 123 0.17 0.26 -9.34
N LEU A 124 -0.68 1.17 -9.84
CA LEU A 124 -0.57 1.65 -11.22
C LEU A 124 0.80 2.29 -11.48
N LYS A 125 1.25 3.19 -10.61
CA LYS A 125 2.54 3.87 -10.75
C LYS A 125 3.74 2.91 -10.66
N LEU A 126 3.65 1.88 -9.82
CA LEU A 126 4.65 0.82 -9.81
C LEU A 126 4.70 0.08 -11.17
N ALA A 127 3.53 -0.27 -11.73
CA ALA A 127 3.47 -0.92 -13.03
C ALA A 127 4.02 -0.02 -14.16
N GLU A 128 3.78 1.30 -14.10
CA GLU A 128 4.38 2.28 -15.00
C GLU A 128 5.91 2.27 -14.93
N TYR A 129 6.49 2.30 -13.72
CA TYR A 129 7.94 2.20 -13.55
C TYR A 129 8.51 0.91 -14.14
N ILE A 130 7.86 -0.23 -13.88
CA ILE A 130 8.32 -1.53 -14.39
C ILE A 130 8.25 -1.56 -15.92
N VAL A 131 7.16 -1.07 -16.53
CA VAL A 131 6.91 -1.22 -17.97
C VAL A 131 7.57 -0.13 -18.81
N ASN A 132 7.47 1.13 -18.40
CA ASN A 132 7.92 2.26 -19.20
C ASN A 132 9.41 2.54 -19.00
N ASP A 133 9.92 2.32 -17.78
CA ASP A 133 11.31 2.60 -17.42
C ASP A 133 12.15 1.32 -17.34
N ASP A 134 11.58 0.17 -17.74
CA ASP A 134 12.20 -1.17 -17.68
C ASP A 134 12.79 -1.48 -16.30
N LEU A 135 12.15 -0.97 -15.23
CA LEU A 135 12.69 -1.00 -13.89
C LEU A 135 12.68 -2.43 -13.33
N PRO A 136 13.86 -3.00 -12.97
CA PRO A 136 13.90 -4.32 -12.36
C PRO A 136 13.11 -4.37 -11.05
N ILE A 137 12.34 -5.43 -10.85
CA ILE A 137 11.44 -5.57 -9.68
C ILE A 137 12.21 -5.47 -8.35
N GLY A 138 13.41 -6.04 -8.28
CA GLY A 138 14.27 -5.92 -7.11
C GLY A 138 14.67 -4.47 -6.80
N HIS A 139 14.96 -3.68 -7.84
CA HIS A 139 15.23 -2.25 -7.71
C HIS A 139 13.98 -1.48 -7.27
N ALA A 140 12.80 -1.84 -7.80
CA ALA A 140 11.55 -1.20 -7.39
C ALA A 140 11.23 -1.42 -5.90
N LEU A 141 11.40 -2.65 -5.40
CA LEU A 141 11.22 -3.01 -4.00
C LEU A 141 12.23 -2.26 -3.11
N ARG A 142 13.53 -2.36 -3.41
CA ARG A 142 14.59 -1.71 -2.62
C ARG A 142 14.46 -0.19 -2.66
N GLY A 143 14.16 0.38 -3.81
CA GLY A 143 13.97 1.82 -3.96
C GLY A 143 12.78 2.36 -3.18
N THR A 144 11.70 1.58 -3.10
CA THR A 144 10.56 1.91 -2.24
C THR A 144 10.95 1.84 -0.76
N LEU A 145 11.65 0.78 -0.32
CA LEU A 145 12.13 0.67 1.06
C LEU A 145 13.05 1.83 1.44
N LYS A 146 14.05 2.14 0.61
CA LYS A 146 15.02 3.23 0.81
C LYS A 146 14.36 4.59 1.01
N GLN A 147 13.18 4.80 0.41
CA GLN A 147 12.41 6.02 0.57
C GLN A 147 11.53 6.04 1.84
N TYR A 148 11.05 4.90 2.31
CA TYR A 148 10.00 4.84 3.34
C TYR A 148 10.44 4.32 4.70
N LEU A 149 11.54 3.57 4.78
CA LEU A 149 12.00 2.92 6.00
C LEU A 149 13.52 2.92 6.07
N ARG A 150 14.06 3.32 7.22
CA ARG A 150 15.49 3.31 7.48
C ARG A 150 15.76 2.89 8.92
N PHE A 151 16.43 1.76 9.08
CA PHE A 151 16.93 1.30 10.38
C PHE A 151 18.26 1.97 10.70
N LEU A 152 18.50 2.20 11.99
CA LEU A 152 19.53 3.10 12.47
C LEU A 152 20.41 2.43 13.52
N ILE A 153 21.65 2.91 13.63
CA ILE A 153 22.48 2.67 14.81
C ILE A 153 22.14 3.74 15.85
N LYS A 154 21.88 3.31 17.09
CA LYS A 154 21.64 4.24 18.20
C LYS A 154 22.80 5.22 18.35
N SER A 155 22.48 6.51 18.41
CA SER A 155 23.42 7.59 18.69
C SER A 155 22.94 8.40 19.90
N ASN A 156 23.84 9.19 20.48
CA ASN A 156 23.52 10.12 21.57
C ASN A 156 22.79 11.39 21.09
N ASP A 157 22.67 11.59 19.78
CA ASP A 157 21.93 12.71 19.22
C ASP A 157 20.42 12.53 19.43
N SER A 158 19.74 13.57 19.91
CA SER A 158 18.27 13.57 20.05
C SER A 158 17.52 13.46 18.70
N ASN A 159 18.14 13.90 17.60
CA ASN A 159 17.54 13.87 16.28
C ASN A 159 17.92 12.59 15.51
N LYS A 160 16.97 11.65 15.44
CA LYS A 160 17.11 10.38 14.69
C LYS A 160 17.46 10.55 13.21
N ALA A 161 17.17 11.70 12.60
CA ALA A 161 17.53 11.94 11.20
C ALA A 161 19.05 11.91 10.97
N ARG A 162 19.84 12.28 12.00
CA ARG A 162 21.31 12.31 11.97
C ARG A 162 21.95 11.00 12.42
N TRP A 163 21.17 10.00 12.81
CA TRP A 163 21.71 8.71 13.19
C TRP A 163 22.24 7.97 11.96
N PRO A 164 23.37 7.25 12.07
CA PRO A 164 23.87 6.40 11.00
C PRO A 164 22.85 5.32 10.63
N THR A 165 22.77 4.98 9.35
CA THR A 165 22.00 3.81 8.91
C THR A 165 22.67 2.53 9.43
N ALA A 166 21.86 1.53 9.75
CA ALA A 166 22.38 0.23 10.15
C ALA A 166 23.01 -0.50 8.94
N PRO A 167 24.23 -1.06 9.03
CA PRO A 167 24.93 -1.63 7.88
C PRO A 167 24.18 -2.77 7.18
N TRP A 168 23.53 -3.65 7.95
CA TRP A 168 22.69 -4.73 7.41
C TRP A 168 21.51 -4.20 6.59
N TRP A 169 21.00 -3.00 6.92
CA TRP A 169 19.94 -2.35 6.16
C TRP A 169 20.49 -1.71 4.88
N ASP A 170 21.66 -1.08 4.94
CA ASP A 170 22.33 -0.55 3.75
C ASP A 170 22.70 -1.67 2.76
N GLU A 171 23.13 -2.84 3.25
CA GLU A 171 23.43 -4.02 2.43
C GLU A 171 22.19 -4.52 1.68
N LEU A 172 21.05 -4.62 2.34
CA LEU A 172 19.78 -4.98 1.71
C LEU A 172 19.41 -3.99 0.57
N LEU A 173 19.69 -2.70 0.78
CA LEU A 173 19.32 -1.61 -0.12
C LEU A 173 20.40 -1.26 -1.15
N ALA A 174 21.53 -1.97 -1.15
CA ALA A 174 22.62 -1.70 -2.05
C ALA A 174 22.15 -1.68 -3.53
N GLU A 175 22.76 -0.78 -4.30
CA GLU A 175 22.54 -0.63 -5.75
C GLU A 175 21.15 -0.12 -6.18
N ALA A 176 20.25 0.21 -5.25
CA ALA A 176 18.93 0.76 -5.57
C ALA A 176 18.83 2.29 -5.36
N GLU A 177 18.26 2.99 -6.35
CA GLU A 177 17.84 4.39 -6.23
C GLU A 177 16.47 4.50 -5.53
N GLN A 178 16.16 5.64 -4.91
CA GLN A 178 14.87 5.84 -4.24
C GLN A 178 13.71 5.90 -5.25
N LEU A 179 12.64 5.14 -5.01
CA LEU A 179 11.49 5.07 -5.92
C LEU A 179 10.37 6.05 -5.52
N GLN A 180 10.25 7.14 -6.28
CA GLN A 180 9.28 8.22 -6.02
C GLN A 180 7.85 7.87 -6.44
N LEU A 181 7.17 7.07 -5.62
CA LEU A 181 5.79 6.66 -5.89
C LEU A 181 4.75 7.76 -5.61
N THR A 182 5.14 8.95 -5.15
CA THR A 182 4.19 10.00 -4.76
C THR A 182 3.34 10.39 -5.96
N ILE A 183 2.02 10.34 -5.79
CA ILE A 183 1.06 10.70 -6.82
C ILE A 183 0.37 11.93 -6.28
N GLU A 184 0.51 13.03 -7.01
CA GLU A 184 -0.32 14.19 -6.80
C GLU A 184 -1.74 13.77 -7.20
N LYS A 185 -2.61 13.61 -6.22
CA LYS A 185 -4.01 13.31 -6.52
C LYS A 185 -4.60 14.56 -7.12
N GLU A 186 -4.88 14.52 -8.42
CA GLU A 186 -5.66 15.58 -9.06
C GLU A 186 -6.95 15.78 -8.27
N ALA A 187 -7.32 17.05 -8.08
CA ALA A 187 -8.59 17.38 -7.45
C ALA A 187 -9.72 16.84 -8.33
N LYS A 188 -10.68 16.14 -7.71
CA LYS A 188 -11.86 15.63 -8.45
C LYS A 188 -12.58 16.79 -9.13
N THR A 189 -12.86 16.64 -10.42
CA THR A 189 -13.63 17.60 -11.21
C THR A 189 -15.13 17.49 -10.94
N ILE A 190 -15.93 18.44 -11.42
CA ILE A 190 -17.40 18.36 -11.33
C ILE A 190 -17.91 17.17 -12.15
N GLU A 191 -17.28 16.88 -13.28
CA GLU A 191 -17.58 15.74 -14.14
C GLU A 191 -17.32 14.41 -13.39
N ASP A 192 -16.19 14.28 -12.70
CA ASP A 192 -15.91 13.09 -11.87
C ASP A 192 -16.95 12.90 -10.76
N MET A 193 -17.42 14.00 -10.16
CA MET A 193 -18.47 13.96 -9.13
C MET A 193 -19.81 13.53 -9.73
N ARG A 194 -20.17 14.01 -10.93
CA ARG A 194 -21.39 13.60 -11.64
C ARG A 194 -21.35 12.12 -12.00
N ASP A 195 -20.25 11.65 -12.58
CA ASP A 195 -20.07 10.25 -12.93
C ASP A 195 -20.15 9.34 -11.71
N TRP A 196 -19.64 9.80 -10.55
CA TRP A 196 -19.78 9.09 -9.30
C TRP A 196 -21.23 9.04 -8.81
N VAL A 197 -21.98 10.14 -8.90
CA VAL A 197 -23.43 10.16 -8.59
C VAL A 197 -24.16 9.17 -9.48
N ASP A 198 -23.90 9.21 -10.79
CA ASP A 198 -24.55 8.36 -11.77
C ASP A 198 -24.28 6.87 -11.53
N ARG A 199 -23.03 6.52 -11.21
CA ARG A 199 -22.63 5.11 -11.01
C ARG A 199 -22.97 4.57 -9.63
N GLN A 200 -22.84 5.37 -8.58
CA GLN A 200 -22.86 4.87 -7.20
C GLN A 200 -24.13 5.25 -6.43
N ILE A 201 -24.80 6.34 -6.80
CA ILE A 201 -25.93 6.89 -6.04
C ILE A 201 -27.26 6.67 -6.78
N SER A 202 -27.27 6.70 -8.12
CA SER A 202 -28.50 6.57 -8.93
C SER A 202 -29.42 5.40 -8.55
N PRO A 203 -28.92 4.18 -8.23
CA PRO A 203 -29.79 3.09 -7.77
C PRO A 203 -30.55 3.44 -6.48
N THR A 204 -29.86 4.06 -5.52
CA THR A 204 -30.44 4.50 -4.24
C THR A 204 -31.44 5.63 -4.45
N LEU A 205 -31.12 6.64 -5.27
CA LEU A 205 -32.05 7.73 -5.60
C LEU A 205 -33.33 7.17 -6.25
N SER A 206 -33.17 6.23 -7.19
CA SER A 206 -34.29 5.58 -7.88
C SER A 206 -35.18 4.77 -6.93
N ALA A 207 -34.58 4.07 -5.95
CA ALA A 207 -35.33 3.32 -4.95
C ALA A 207 -36.19 4.24 -4.07
N ILE A 208 -35.61 5.34 -3.58
CA ILE A 208 -36.34 6.33 -2.77
C ILE A 208 -37.45 6.99 -3.61
N LEU A 209 -37.15 7.38 -4.85
CA LEU A 209 -38.13 8.00 -5.75
C LEU A 209 -39.34 7.09 -5.98
N LYS A 210 -39.12 5.78 -6.23
CA LYS A 210 -40.19 4.80 -6.40
C LYS A 210 -41.02 4.62 -5.12
N ALA A 211 -40.36 4.55 -3.96
CA ALA A 211 -41.04 4.42 -2.67
C ALA A 211 -41.93 5.62 -2.34
N HIS A 212 -41.52 6.83 -2.76
CA HIS A 212 -42.28 8.06 -2.59
C HIS A 212 -43.21 8.39 -3.77
N GLY A 213 -43.51 7.43 -4.64
CA GLY A 213 -44.48 7.62 -5.73
C GLY A 213 -44.08 8.67 -6.76
N GLY A 214 -42.78 8.92 -6.95
CA GLY A 214 -42.26 9.93 -7.87
C GLY A 214 -42.04 11.31 -7.25
N ASP A 215 -42.27 11.49 -5.95
CA ASP A 215 -42.01 12.76 -5.27
C ASP A 215 -40.49 13.02 -5.10
N LEU A 216 -40.08 14.25 -5.47
CA LEU A 216 -38.70 14.74 -5.42
C LEU A 216 -38.47 15.80 -4.32
N ALA A 217 -39.48 16.13 -3.51
CA ALA A 217 -39.35 17.14 -2.45
C ALA A 217 -38.21 16.82 -1.47
N TRP A 218 -38.08 15.54 -1.11
CA TRP A 218 -37.00 15.06 -0.25
C TRP A 218 -35.61 15.32 -0.88
N LEU A 219 -35.47 15.14 -2.20
CA LEU A 219 -34.19 15.30 -2.90
C LEU A 219 -33.76 16.77 -2.90
N ARG A 220 -34.71 17.68 -3.17
CA ARG A 220 -34.47 19.13 -3.10
C ARG A 220 -34.01 19.56 -1.71
N SER A 221 -34.69 19.08 -0.67
CA SER A 221 -34.30 19.37 0.72
C SER A 221 -32.91 18.82 1.05
N THR A 222 -32.59 17.62 0.57
CA THR A 222 -31.29 16.96 0.79
C THR A 222 -30.15 17.72 0.13
N ILE A 223 -30.34 18.22 -1.09
CA ILE A 223 -29.36 19.05 -1.81
C ILE A 223 -29.16 20.38 -1.07
N ALA A 224 -30.24 21.02 -0.62
CA ALA A 224 -30.16 22.28 0.13
C ALA A 224 -29.31 22.11 1.41
N GLU A 225 -29.54 21.05 2.18
CA GLU A 225 -28.73 20.74 3.37
C GLU A 225 -27.31 20.27 3.02
N GLY A 226 -27.10 19.64 1.86
CA GLY A 226 -25.79 19.29 1.34
C GLY A 226 -24.93 20.52 1.01
N SER A 227 -25.53 21.57 0.45
CA SER A 227 -24.83 22.80 0.03
C SER A 227 -24.14 23.52 1.20
N LYS A 228 -24.69 23.42 2.42
CA LYS A 228 -24.10 23.97 3.64
C LYS A 228 -22.81 23.27 4.06
N ARG A 229 -22.55 22.06 3.53
CA ARG A 229 -21.44 21.17 3.92
C ARG A 229 -20.38 21.05 2.81
N LEU A 230 -20.35 22.00 1.88
CA LEU A 230 -19.34 21.99 0.82
C LEU A 230 -17.94 22.23 1.40
N SER A 231 -17.11 21.18 1.38
CA SER A 231 -15.67 21.25 1.67
C SER A 231 -14.93 22.15 0.68
N GLN A 232 -13.70 22.58 1.04
CA GLN A 232 -12.86 23.38 0.15
C GLN A 232 -12.67 22.71 -1.23
N LYS A 233 -12.46 21.39 -1.25
CA LYS A 233 -12.34 20.61 -2.49
C LYS A 233 -13.55 20.73 -3.41
N HIS A 234 -14.77 20.82 -2.85
CA HIS A 234 -15.96 21.03 -3.66
C HIS A 234 -16.00 22.44 -4.26
N LYS A 235 -15.61 23.46 -3.48
CA LYS A 235 -15.56 24.85 -3.95
C LYS A 235 -14.52 25.04 -5.06
N ASP A 236 -13.37 24.41 -4.90
CA ASP A 236 -12.29 24.44 -5.90
C ASP A 236 -12.75 23.81 -7.21
N ALA A 237 -13.41 22.64 -7.15
CA ALA A 237 -13.97 21.97 -8.33
C ALA A 237 -15.05 22.82 -9.03
N ILE A 238 -15.96 23.44 -8.26
CA ILE A 238 -16.97 24.36 -8.81
C ILE A 238 -16.28 25.54 -9.52
N THR A 239 -15.28 26.14 -8.89
CA THR A 239 -14.55 27.29 -9.46
C THR A 239 -13.86 26.90 -10.77
N GLN A 240 -13.18 25.75 -10.79
CA GLN A 240 -12.51 25.23 -11.97
C GLN A 240 -13.50 24.96 -13.12
N PHE A 241 -14.67 24.39 -12.80
CA PHE A 241 -15.72 24.12 -13.79
C PHE A 241 -16.27 25.42 -14.39
N LEU A 242 -16.61 26.40 -13.55
CA LEU A 242 -17.13 27.69 -14.01
C LEU A 242 -16.11 28.48 -14.84
N GLN A 243 -14.82 28.39 -14.52
CA GLN A 243 -13.75 29.02 -15.31
C GLN A 243 -13.61 28.37 -16.70
N LYS A 244 -13.78 27.04 -16.81
CA LYS A 244 -13.77 26.34 -18.09
C LYS A 244 -14.98 26.70 -18.95
N GLU A 245 -16.17 26.84 -18.36
CA GLU A 245 -17.37 27.26 -19.12
C GLU A 245 -17.39 28.76 -19.45
N GLY A 246 -16.66 29.59 -18.69
CA GLY A 246 -16.56 31.04 -18.89
C GLY A 246 -15.50 31.50 -19.90
N THR A 247 -14.74 30.58 -20.52
CA THR A 247 -13.75 30.90 -21.55
C THR A 247 -14.36 30.58 -22.93
N PRO A 248 -14.76 31.56 -23.75
CA PRO A 248 -15.18 31.30 -25.11
C PRO A 248 -13.99 30.77 -25.92
N ALA A 249 -14.22 29.76 -26.76
CA ALA A 249 -13.26 29.28 -27.75
C ALA A 249 -12.93 30.36 -28.80
#